data_AF-A0A7J4E445-F1
#
_entry.id   AF-A0A7J4E445-F1
#
_cell.length_a   1.000
_cell.length_b   1.000
_cell.length_c   1.000
_cell.angle_alpha   90.00
_cell.angle_beta   90.00
_cell.angle_gamma   90.00
#
_symmetry.space_group_name_H-M   'P 1'
#
loop_
_entity.id
_entity.type
_entity.pdbx_description
1 polymer ?
#
loop_
_entity_poly.entity_id
_entity_poly.type
_entity_poly.pdbx_seq_one_letter_code
_entity_poly.pdbx_strand_id
1 'polypeptide(L)'
;YGCTLCQSFAPTHVCVITPQRYANCGAISWFDGRAAARVDPKGPIFKIEVGEVIDPVKGEYSGANEAVKKKSLGEIQRVWLYTAFGYPHTSCGCFEAIAFYIPEVDGMGIVHRDFKGVTVNGLPFSTMADSTAGGRQVDGFHGISIEYMRSPKFLQVDGGWNRIVWMPAEVKERVKEFIPKDVVDKIATENDAKTIEELKEFLKGKGHPVVQRWKEAEEVKPEVVEAKPAVEAPVQAPSMPVTMGGFKIILKDAKIVAKKVIIRKAGKEK
;
A
#
# COMPACT_ATOMS: atom_id res chain seq x y z
N TYR A 1 -6.91 -2.75 -20.64
CA TYR A 1 -7.79 -1.59 -20.90
C TYR A 1 -7.59 -0.55 -19.82
N GLY A 2 -7.90 0.71 -20.11
CA GLY A 2 -7.86 1.81 -19.16
C GLY A 2 -9.25 2.37 -18.89
N CYS A 3 -9.48 2.97 -17.72
CA CYS A 3 -10.70 3.70 -17.40
C CYS A 3 -10.38 5.00 -16.63
N THR A 4 -10.96 6.11 -17.08
CA THR A 4 -10.85 7.44 -16.44
C THR A 4 -12.20 8.00 -15.98
N LEU A 5 -13.24 7.16 -15.88
CA LEU A 5 -14.60 7.59 -15.52
C LEU A 5 -14.63 8.31 -14.17
N CYS A 6 -13.80 7.87 -13.22
CA CYS A 6 -13.73 8.43 -11.88
C CYS A 6 -12.85 9.69 -11.74
N GLN A 7 -12.33 10.25 -12.84
CA GLN A 7 -11.53 11.47 -12.79
C GLN A 7 -12.33 12.72 -12.42
N SER A 8 -13.66 12.65 -12.42
CA SER A 8 -14.52 13.72 -11.90
C SER A 8 -14.30 14.02 -10.41
N PHE A 9 -13.80 13.05 -9.63
CA PHE A 9 -13.51 13.22 -8.20
C PHE A 9 -12.08 12.79 -7.79
N ALA A 10 -11.39 12.03 -8.64
CA ALA A 10 -9.97 11.70 -8.46
C ALA A 10 -9.19 11.99 -9.76
N PRO A 11 -8.81 13.25 -10.04
CA PRO A 11 -8.33 13.69 -11.36
C PRO A 11 -7.11 12.95 -11.89
N THR A 12 -6.24 12.46 -11.01
CA THR A 12 -5.00 11.75 -11.35
C THR A 12 -5.19 10.23 -11.39
N HIS A 13 -6.39 9.72 -11.06
CA HIS A 13 -6.67 8.30 -11.07
C HIS A 13 -6.87 7.76 -12.49
N VAL A 14 -6.30 6.59 -12.74
CA VAL A 14 -6.51 5.81 -13.96
C VAL A 14 -6.61 4.35 -13.56
N CYS A 15 -7.72 3.70 -13.86
CA CYS A 15 -7.84 2.25 -13.71
C CYS A 15 -7.14 1.55 -14.88
N VAL A 16 -6.22 0.63 -14.59
CA VAL A 16 -5.63 -0.32 -15.53
C VAL A 16 -6.25 -1.69 -15.28
N ILE A 17 -6.98 -2.17 -16.29
CA ILE A 17 -7.84 -3.34 -16.21
C ILE A 17 -7.23 -4.44 -17.08
N THR A 18 -6.98 -5.61 -16.48
CA THR A 18 -6.44 -6.81 -17.12
C THR A 18 -7.39 -7.99 -16.91
N PRO A 19 -7.23 -9.12 -17.63
CA PRO A 19 -8.01 -10.32 -17.34
C PRO A 19 -7.85 -10.85 -15.91
N GLN A 20 -6.77 -10.46 -15.22
CA GLN A 20 -6.41 -10.90 -13.86
C GLN A 20 -6.56 -9.78 -12.83
N ARG A 21 -7.08 -8.61 -13.23
CA ARG A 21 -7.28 -7.45 -12.37
C ARG A 21 -8.43 -6.60 -12.88
N TYR A 22 -9.57 -6.72 -12.20
CA TYR A 22 -10.74 -5.89 -12.44
C TYR A 22 -10.46 -4.42 -12.07
N ALA A 23 -11.28 -3.51 -12.59
CA ALA A 23 -11.32 -2.17 -12.04
C ALA A 23 -11.66 -2.21 -10.54
N ASN A 24 -11.19 -1.21 -9.79
CA ASN A 24 -11.36 -1.20 -8.34
C ASN A 24 -12.84 -1.24 -7.92
N CYS A 25 -13.77 -0.75 -8.76
CA CYS A 25 -15.21 -0.79 -8.51
C CYS A 25 -15.86 -2.17 -8.62
N GLY A 26 -15.16 -3.17 -9.15
CA GLY A 26 -15.70 -4.53 -9.40
C GLY A 26 -16.62 -4.63 -10.62
N ALA A 27 -17.17 -3.51 -11.11
CA ALA A 27 -18.15 -3.50 -12.18
C ALA A 27 -17.58 -3.51 -13.62
N ILE A 28 -16.25 -3.44 -13.80
CA ILE A 28 -15.63 -3.40 -15.12
C ILE A 28 -14.54 -4.48 -15.20
N SER A 29 -14.86 -5.57 -15.87
CA SER A 29 -13.90 -6.61 -16.27
C SER A 29 -13.10 -6.18 -17.50
N TRP A 30 -12.12 -6.99 -17.89
CA TRP A 30 -11.41 -6.80 -19.15
C TRP A 30 -12.34 -6.92 -20.38
N PHE A 31 -13.33 -7.82 -20.33
CA PHE A 31 -14.30 -7.99 -21.42
C PHE A 31 -15.25 -6.80 -21.52
N ASP A 32 -15.69 -6.24 -20.40
CA ASP A 32 -16.48 -5.01 -20.36
C ASP A 32 -15.66 -3.85 -20.91
N GLY A 33 -14.38 -3.77 -20.53
CA GLY A 33 -13.44 -2.79 -21.06
C GLY A 33 -13.32 -2.87 -22.60
N ARG A 34 -13.24 -4.09 -23.13
CA ARG A 34 -13.22 -4.34 -24.58
C ARG A 34 -14.51 -3.94 -25.26
N ALA A 35 -15.66 -4.26 -24.68
CA ALA A 35 -16.96 -3.93 -25.24
C ALA A 35 -17.18 -2.41 -25.24
N ALA A 36 -16.97 -1.76 -24.09
CA ALA A 36 -17.14 -0.31 -23.92
C ALA A 36 -16.26 0.50 -24.86
N ALA A 37 -14.97 0.15 -25.00
CA ALA A 37 -14.05 0.84 -25.92
C ALA A 37 -14.41 0.66 -27.41
N ARG A 38 -15.21 -0.36 -27.76
CA ARG A 38 -15.73 -0.56 -29.13
C ARG A 38 -17.02 0.23 -29.36
N VAL A 39 -17.89 0.29 -28.35
CA VAL A 39 -19.16 1.01 -28.42
C VAL A 39 -18.91 2.52 -28.47
N ASP A 40 -18.04 3.03 -27.60
CA ASP A 40 -17.63 4.43 -27.59
C ASP A 40 -16.10 4.56 -27.58
N PRO A 41 -15.46 4.61 -28.77
CA PRO A 41 -14.00 4.75 -28.88
C PRO A 41 -13.44 6.06 -28.32
N LYS A 42 -14.28 7.09 -28.12
CA LYS A 42 -13.89 8.38 -27.53
C LYS A 42 -14.27 8.49 -26.05
N GLY A 43 -14.87 7.45 -25.49
CA GLY A 43 -15.35 7.39 -24.12
C GLY A 43 -14.22 7.30 -23.08
N PRO A 44 -14.60 7.22 -21.79
CA PRO A 44 -13.66 7.17 -20.68
C PRO A 44 -12.94 5.82 -20.54
N ILE A 45 -13.41 4.78 -21.24
CA ILE A 45 -12.80 3.46 -21.28
C ILE A 45 -12.08 3.29 -22.61
N PHE A 46 -10.79 2.96 -22.56
CA PHE A 46 -9.93 2.98 -23.74
C PHE A 46 -8.99 1.79 -23.79
N LYS A 47 -8.56 1.43 -25.02
CA LYS A 47 -7.54 0.40 -25.22
C LYS A 47 -6.18 0.90 -24.72
N ILE A 48 -5.45 0.03 -24.05
CA ILE A 48 -4.04 0.21 -23.71
C ILE A 48 -3.31 -0.87 -24.50
N GLU A 49 -2.38 -0.48 -25.36
CA GLU A 49 -1.42 -1.43 -25.94
C GLU A 49 -0.49 -1.88 -24.82
N VAL A 50 -0.18 -3.18 -24.73
CA VAL A 50 0.59 -3.72 -23.60
C VAL A 50 2.01 -3.15 -23.58
N GLY A 51 2.64 -3.02 -24.74
CA GLY A 51 4.05 -2.64 -24.85
C GLY A 51 4.98 -3.74 -24.33
N GLU A 52 6.15 -3.33 -23.83
CA GLU A 52 7.16 -4.20 -23.23
C GLU A 52 6.72 -4.68 -21.84
N VAL A 53 7.03 -5.93 -21.52
CA VAL A 53 6.87 -6.48 -20.17
C VAL A 53 8.11 -6.12 -19.36
N ILE A 54 8.00 -5.11 -18.50
CA ILE A 54 9.11 -4.64 -17.67
C ILE A 54 9.32 -5.56 -16.47
N ASP A 55 8.22 -5.94 -15.81
CA ASP A 55 8.26 -6.88 -14.67
C ASP A 55 6.97 -7.73 -14.65
N PRO A 56 7.05 -9.02 -15.01
CA PRO A 56 5.86 -9.87 -15.08
C PRO A 56 5.27 -10.22 -13.71
N VAL A 57 6.08 -10.16 -12.64
CA VAL A 57 5.65 -10.49 -11.27
C VAL A 57 4.90 -9.30 -10.67
N LYS A 58 5.44 -8.09 -10.84
CA LYS A 58 4.77 -6.84 -10.43
C LYS A 58 3.62 -6.46 -11.35
N GLY A 59 3.62 -6.99 -12.57
CA GLY A 59 2.68 -6.61 -13.62
C GLY A 59 2.99 -5.21 -14.13
N GLU A 60 4.26 -4.89 -14.32
CA GLU A 60 4.68 -3.63 -14.92
C GLU A 60 4.83 -3.78 -16.43
N TYR A 61 4.14 -2.92 -17.17
CA TYR A 61 4.14 -2.92 -18.63
C TYR A 61 4.36 -1.50 -19.13
N SER A 62 5.21 -1.33 -20.15
CA SER A 62 5.54 0.02 -20.65
C SER A 62 4.31 0.75 -21.17
N GLY A 63 3.42 0.06 -21.88
CA GLY A 63 2.20 0.67 -22.40
C GLY A 63 1.19 1.03 -21.30
N ALA A 64 1.18 0.29 -20.19
CA ALA A 64 0.42 0.70 -19.00
C ALA A 64 1.00 1.97 -18.38
N ASN A 65 2.33 2.04 -18.19
CA ASN A 65 3.03 3.22 -17.68
C ASN A 65 2.79 4.47 -18.54
N GLU A 66 2.89 4.34 -19.86
CA GLU A 66 2.61 5.42 -20.81
C GLU A 66 1.16 5.90 -20.73
N ALA A 67 0.21 4.95 -20.69
CA ALA A 67 -1.20 5.26 -20.59
C ALA A 67 -1.55 5.98 -19.29
N VAL A 68 -1.07 5.49 -18.14
CA VAL A 68 -1.33 6.15 -16.85
C VAL A 68 -0.68 7.53 -16.80
N LYS A 69 0.58 7.67 -17.23
CA LYS A 69 1.29 8.96 -17.29
C LYS A 69 0.54 9.98 -18.12
N LYS A 70 0.08 9.61 -19.31
CA LYS A 70 -0.68 10.50 -20.19
C LYS A 70 -2.02 10.89 -19.57
N LYS A 71 -2.74 9.93 -19.01
CA LYS A 71 -4.12 10.11 -18.53
C LYS A 71 -4.20 10.73 -17.14
N SER A 72 -3.14 10.65 -16.33
CA SER A 72 -3.03 11.30 -15.02
C SER A 72 -2.34 12.67 -15.10
N LEU A 73 -2.22 13.28 -16.29
CA LEU A 73 -1.53 14.56 -16.50
C LEU A 73 -0.06 14.57 -16.03
N GLY A 74 0.60 13.41 -16.07
CA GLY A 74 1.98 13.25 -15.62
C GLY A 74 2.15 13.04 -14.12
N GLU A 75 1.09 13.00 -13.31
CA GLU A 75 1.25 12.74 -11.87
C GLU A 75 1.75 11.31 -11.59
N ILE A 76 1.14 10.31 -12.23
CA ILE A 76 1.47 8.91 -12.04
C ILE A 76 2.38 8.44 -13.17
N GLN A 77 3.64 8.20 -12.86
CA GLN A 77 4.65 7.81 -13.86
C GLN A 77 4.68 6.30 -14.13
N ARG A 78 4.37 5.49 -13.12
CA ARG A 78 4.51 4.03 -13.15
C ARG A 78 3.38 3.36 -12.39
N VAL A 79 3.02 2.15 -12.78
CA VAL A 79 2.05 1.33 -12.06
C VAL A 79 2.47 -0.14 -12.01
N TRP A 80 2.45 -0.69 -10.80
CA TRP A 80 2.60 -2.11 -10.53
C TRP A 80 1.23 -2.68 -10.19
N LEU A 81 0.79 -3.63 -11.01
CA LEU A 81 -0.57 -4.15 -10.95
C LEU A 81 -0.79 -5.17 -9.84
N TYR A 82 0.25 -5.72 -9.21
CA TYR A 82 0.08 -6.86 -8.30
C TYR A 82 0.71 -6.65 -6.91
N THR A 83 0.75 -5.39 -6.46
CA THR A 83 1.33 -4.95 -5.18
C THR A 83 0.51 -3.80 -4.57
N ALA A 84 0.58 -3.66 -3.25
CA ALA A 84 0.12 -2.52 -2.47
C ALA A 84 1.27 -1.56 -2.06
N PHE A 85 2.50 -1.80 -2.52
CA PHE A 85 3.70 -1.03 -2.14
C PHE A 85 4.54 -0.58 -3.34
N GLY A 86 5.24 0.55 -3.20
CA GLY A 86 6.14 1.15 -4.18
C GLY A 86 5.38 1.96 -5.21
N TYR A 87 4.89 1.31 -6.27
CA TYR A 87 4.08 1.95 -7.31
C TYR A 87 2.69 1.30 -7.40
N PRO A 88 1.93 1.21 -6.31
CA PRO A 88 0.63 0.57 -6.32
C PRO A 88 -0.30 1.29 -7.31
N HIS A 89 -1.26 0.55 -7.83
CA HIS A 89 -2.30 1.12 -8.65
C HIS A 89 -3.15 2.10 -7.84
N THR A 90 -3.33 3.34 -8.32
CA THR A 90 -4.06 4.37 -7.57
C THR A 90 -5.52 3.97 -7.33
N SER A 91 -6.16 4.60 -6.35
CA SER A 91 -7.58 4.37 -6.05
C SER A 91 -8.37 5.66 -6.17
N CYS A 92 -9.53 5.60 -6.82
CA CYS A 92 -10.45 6.72 -6.90
C CYS A 92 -11.23 6.88 -5.59
N GLY A 93 -12.30 6.11 -5.43
CA GLY A 93 -13.23 6.23 -4.31
C GLY A 93 -14.42 5.28 -4.40
N CYS A 94 -14.65 4.64 -5.56
CA CYS A 94 -15.73 3.66 -5.75
C CYS A 94 -15.32 2.20 -5.46
N PHE A 95 -14.12 1.95 -4.93
CA PHE A 95 -13.64 0.60 -4.61
C PHE A 95 -14.58 -0.15 -3.67
N GLU A 96 -14.73 -1.47 -3.88
CA GLU A 96 -15.60 -2.32 -3.04
C GLU A 96 -14.96 -2.63 -1.68
N ALA A 97 -13.63 -2.71 -1.65
CA ALA A 97 -12.86 -3.00 -0.44
C ALA A 97 -11.50 -2.30 -0.45
N ILE A 98 -10.85 -2.29 0.70
CA ILE A 98 -9.49 -1.79 0.92
C ILE A 98 -8.66 -2.94 1.47
N ALA A 99 -7.50 -3.20 0.84
CA ALA A 99 -6.41 -3.93 1.47
C ALA A 99 -5.53 -2.92 2.21
N PHE A 100 -5.38 -3.08 3.52
CA PHE A 100 -4.61 -2.18 4.38
C PHE A 100 -3.51 -2.93 5.12
N TYR A 101 -2.33 -2.33 5.22
CA TYR A 101 -1.18 -2.92 5.89
C TYR A 101 -1.28 -2.76 7.42
N ILE A 102 -0.89 -3.80 8.15
CA ILE A 102 -0.87 -3.86 9.61
C ILE A 102 0.59 -4.15 10.04
N PRO A 103 1.38 -3.11 10.36
CA PRO A 103 2.81 -3.23 10.64
C PRO A 103 3.15 -4.21 11.77
N GLU A 104 2.35 -4.25 12.82
CA GLU A 104 2.59 -5.02 14.05
C GLU A 104 2.58 -6.54 13.85
N VAL A 105 1.99 -6.98 12.73
CA VAL A 105 1.91 -8.38 12.31
C VAL A 105 2.47 -8.60 10.90
N ASP A 106 3.14 -7.61 10.31
CA ASP A 106 3.67 -7.64 8.92
C ASP A 106 2.68 -8.22 7.89
N GLY A 107 1.40 -7.92 8.10
CA GLY A 107 0.28 -8.52 7.37
C GLY A 107 -0.61 -7.46 6.75
N MET A 108 -1.60 -7.90 5.98
CA MET A 108 -2.61 -7.04 5.40
C MET A 108 -4.00 -7.46 5.86
N GLY A 109 -4.79 -6.49 6.31
CA GLY A 109 -6.22 -6.65 6.51
C GLY A 109 -7.00 -6.29 5.23
N ILE A 110 -8.22 -6.80 5.13
CA ILE A 110 -9.19 -6.39 4.11
C ILE A 110 -10.44 -5.87 4.80
N VAL A 111 -11.01 -4.78 4.32
CA VAL A 111 -12.32 -4.29 4.77
C VAL A 111 -13.17 -3.87 3.57
N HIS A 112 -14.43 -4.31 3.52
CA HIS A 112 -15.35 -3.94 2.45
C HIS A 112 -16.20 -2.73 2.85
N ARG A 113 -16.74 -2.04 1.85
CA ARG A 113 -17.50 -0.78 2.00
C ARG A 113 -18.66 -0.87 2.98
N ASP A 114 -19.39 -1.99 3.00
CA ASP A 114 -20.61 -2.14 3.78
C ASP A 114 -20.37 -2.58 5.23
N PHE A 115 -19.12 -2.87 5.60
CA PHE A 115 -18.75 -3.25 6.96
C PHE A 115 -19.06 -2.12 7.95
N LYS A 116 -19.93 -2.40 8.93
CA LYS A 116 -20.43 -1.39 9.89
C LYS A 116 -19.57 -1.25 11.16
N GLY A 117 -18.53 -2.06 11.32
CA GLY A 117 -17.65 -2.05 12.48
C GLY A 117 -16.34 -1.28 12.27
N VAL A 118 -15.47 -1.38 13.27
CA VAL A 118 -14.06 -1.02 13.15
C VAL A 118 -13.24 -2.27 12.87
N THR A 119 -12.14 -2.12 12.13
CA THR A 119 -11.22 -3.23 11.92
C THR A 119 -10.26 -3.39 13.11
N VAL A 120 -9.41 -4.41 13.08
CA VAL A 120 -8.39 -4.69 14.11
C VAL A 120 -7.47 -3.53 14.44
N ASN A 121 -7.28 -2.56 13.53
CA ASN A 121 -6.49 -1.35 13.79
C ASN A 121 -7.31 -0.20 14.41
N GLY A 122 -8.57 -0.46 14.77
CA GLY A 122 -9.48 0.52 15.37
C GLY A 122 -10.14 1.49 14.38
N LEU A 123 -9.87 1.39 13.08
CA LEU A 123 -10.43 2.30 12.08
C LEU A 123 -11.65 1.70 11.38
N PRO A 124 -12.73 2.48 11.15
CA PRO A 124 -13.82 2.08 10.27
C PRO A 124 -13.41 2.22 8.79
N PHE A 125 -14.21 1.62 7.90
CA PHE A 125 -13.97 1.70 6.44
C PHE A 125 -13.83 3.14 5.95
N SER A 126 -14.70 4.06 6.40
CA SER A 126 -14.70 5.47 5.95
C SER A 126 -13.36 6.17 6.18
N THR A 127 -12.78 6.02 7.37
CA THR A 127 -11.48 6.62 7.70
C THR A 127 -10.34 6.06 6.85
N MET A 128 -10.35 4.75 6.56
CA MET A 128 -9.37 4.16 5.65
C MET A 128 -9.60 4.55 4.19
N ALA A 129 -10.86 4.75 3.79
CA ALA A 129 -11.21 5.19 2.45
C ALA A 129 -10.62 6.58 2.15
N ASP A 130 -10.65 7.50 3.11
CA ASP A 130 -10.03 8.82 2.98
C ASP A 130 -8.50 8.74 2.75
N SER A 131 -7.85 7.77 3.39
CA SER A 131 -6.41 7.53 3.21
C SER A 131 -6.08 6.87 1.86
N THR A 132 -6.97 6.02 1.37
CA THR A 132 -6.77 5.21 0.15
C THR A 132 -7.14 5.97 -1.13
N ALA A 133 -8.15 6.83 -1.05
CA ALA A 133 -8.75 7.53 -2.19
C ALA A 133 -7.91 8.71 -2.73
N GLY A 134 -8.41 9.29 -3.83
CA GLY A 134 -7.91 10.56 -4.37
C GLY A 134 -6.89 10.44 -5.49
N GLY A 135 -6.73 9.25 -6.10
CA GLY A 135 -5.86 9.08 -7.27
C GLY A 135 -4.37 9.17 -6.96
N ARG A 136 -3.98 8.88 -5.71
CA ARG A 136 -2.59 8.87 -5.24
C ARG A 136 -2.07 7.43 -5.14
N GLN A 137 -0.75 7.28 -5.16
CA GLN A 137 -0.08 6.03 -4.78
C GLN A 137 0.23 6.10 -3.29
N VAL A 138 -0.42 5.24 -2.52
CA VAL A 138 -0.30 5.22 -1.05
C VAL A 138 0.14 3.82 -0.66
N ASP A 139 1.33 3.72 -0.09
CA ASP A 139 1.86 2.44 0.35
C ASP A 139 1.02 1.85 1.49
N GLY A 140 0.69 0.58 1.33
CA GLY A 140 -0.07 -0.17 2.33
C GLY A 140 -1.55 0.20 2.41
N PHE A 141 -2.09 1.08 1.58
CA PHE A 141 -3.53 1.36 1.49
C PHE A 141 -3.98 1.26 0.04
N HIS A 142 -4.65 0.15 -0.28
CA HIS A 142 -4.88 -0.23 -1.66
C HIS A 142 -6.34 -0.60 -1.92
N GLY A 143 -7.04 0.21 -2.71
CA GLY A 143 -8.43 -0.05 -3.11
C GLY A 143 -8.53 -1.21 -4.08
N ILE A 144 -9.43 -2.14 -3.80
CA ILE A 144 -9.61 -3.40 -4.53
C ILE A 144 -11.09 -3.70 -4.75
N SER A 145 -11.35 -4.53 -5.76
CA SER A 145 -12.65 -5.18 -5.97
C SER A 145 -12.65 -6.58 -5.38
N ILE A 146 -13.84 -7.09 -5.10
CA ILE A 146 -14.02 -8.47 -4.64
C ILE A 146 -13.57 -9.45 -5.74
N GLU A 147 -13.83 -9.11 -7.00
CA GLU A 147 -13.39 -9.92 -8.15
C GLU A 147 -11.86 -10.00 -8.28
N TYR A 148 -11.12 -8.96 -7.88
CA TYR A 148 -9.66 -9.04 -7.88
C TYR A 148 -9.13 -10.04 -6.83
N MET A 149 -9.81 -10.24 -5.71
CA MET A 149 -9.43 -11.23 -4.68
C MET A 149 -9.48 -12.67 -5.21
N ARG A 150 -10.29 -12.94 -6.24
CA ARG A 150 -10.40 -14.25 -6.90
C ARG A 150 -9.24 -14.56 -7.85
N SER A 151 -8.41 -13.56 -8.14
CA SER A 151 -7.30 -13.69 -9.08
C SER A 151 -6.12 -14.44 -8.46
N PRO A 152 -5.48 -15.39 -9.16
CA PRO A 152 -4.18 -15.93 -8.75
C PRO A 152 -3.06 -14.87 -8.73
N LYS A 153 -3.31 -13.68 -9.29
CA LYS A 153 -2.39 -12.53 -9.26
C LYS A 153 -2.68 -11.56 -8.11
N PHE A 154 -3.65 -11.88 -7.25
CA PHE A 154 -4.05 -11.05 -6.12
C PHE A 154 -2.85 -10.75 -5.19
N LEU A 155 -2.40 -9.50 -5.20
CA LEU A 155 -1.28 -8.97 -4.40
C LEU A 155 -0.05 -9.90 -4.38
N GLN A 156 0.23 -10.57 -5.51
CA GLN A 156 1.21 -11.67 -5.55
C GLN A 156 2.62 -11.22 -5.16
N VAL A 157 2.99 -9.95 -5.43
CA VAL A 157 4.29 -9.38 -5.05
C VAL A 157 4.43 -9.32 -3.54
N ASP A 158 3.31 -9.11 -2.85
CA ASP A 158 3.27 -8.95 -1.40
C ASP A 158 3.13 -10.29 -0.68
N GLY A 159 2.99 -11.40 -1.41
CA GLY A 159 2.71 -12.73 -0.86
C GLY A 159 1.26 -13.18 -1.01
N GLY A 160 0.41 -12.38 -1.65
CA GLY A 160 -1.00 -12.69 -1.91
C GLY A 160 -1.76 -13.12 -0.65
N TRP A 161 -2.51 -14.22 -0.74
CA TRP A 161 -3.28 -14.74 0.38
C TRP A 161 -2.44 -15.08 1.62
N ASN A 162 -1.15 -15.40 1.48
CA ASN A 162 -0.27 -15.70 2.61
C ASN A 162 0.03 -14.49 3.49
N ARG A 163 -0.26 -13.28 3.01
CA ARG A 163 -0.10 -12.03 3.79
C ARG A 163 -1.42 -11.41 4.21
N ILE A 164 -2.56 -11.98 3.82
CA ILE A 164 -3.87 -11.53 4.32
C ILE A 164 -4.10 -12.15 5.69
N VAL A 165 -4.19 -11.32 6.72
CA VAL A 165 -4.27 -11.79 8.12
C VAL A 165 -5.65 -11.61 8.73
N TRP A 166 -6.45 -10.69 8.20
CA TRP A 166 -7.78 -10.36 8.73
C TRP A 166 -8.73 -9.91 7.62
N MET A 167 -9.98 -10.35 7.66
CA MET A 167 -11.06 -9.83 6.80
C MET A 167 -12.45 -10.12 7.36
N PRO A 168 -13.48 -9.31 7.05
CA PRO A 168 -14.85 -9.61 7.43
C PRO A 168 -15.30 -11.00 6.98
N ALA A 169 -16.01 -11.72 7.83
CA ALA A 169 -16.50 -13.08 7.57
C ALA A 169 -17.35 -13.15 6.29
N GLU A 170 -18.15 -12.13 6.02
CA GLU A 170 -18.94 -11.99 4.79
C GLU A 170 -18.06 -12.00 3.54
N VAL A 171 -16.97 -11.22 3.54
CA VAL A 171 -16.03 -11.17 2.42
C VAL A 171 -15.32 -12.52 2.27
N LYS A 172 -14.88 -13.09 3.39
CA LYS A 172 -14.21 -14.38 3.44
C LYS A 172 -15.07 -15.47 2.80
N GLU A 173 -16.36 -15.51 3.12
CA GLU A 173 -17.28 -16.50 2.55
C GLU A 173 -17.48 -16.29 1.03
N ARG A 174 -17.61 -15.05 0.57
CA ARG A 174 -17.78 -14.71 -0.87
C ARG A 174 -16.61 -15.13 -1.77
N VAL A 175 -15.41 -15.26 -1.21
CA VAL A 175 -14.18 -15.59 -1.96
C VAL A 175 -13.49 -16.86 -1.47
N LYS A 176 -14.11 -17.60 -0.55
CA LYS A 176 -13.54 -18.75 0.15
C LYS A 176 -12.93 -19.80 -0.78
N GLU A 177 -13.61 -20.10 -1.88
CA GLU A 177 -13.19 -21.10 -2.87
C GLU A 177 -11.88 -20.72 -3.59
N PHE A 178 -11.52 -19.44 -3.57
CA PHE A 178 -10.32 -18.90 -4.21
C PHE A 178 -9.15 -18.69 -3.23
N ILE A 179 -9.40 -18.84 -1.92
CA ILE A 179 -8.36 -18.78 -0.90
C ILE A 179 -7.66 -20.15 -0.85
N PRO A 180 -6.32 -20.21 -0.83
CA PRO A 180 -5.60 -21.47 -0.65
C PRO A 180 -6.08 -22.24 0.58
N LYS A 181 -6.31 -23.55 0.41
CA LYS A 181 -6.88 -24.42 1.46
C LYS A 181 -6.04 -24.47 2.72
N ASP A 182 -4.73 -24.28 2.59
CA ASP A 182 -3.76 -24.27 3.70
C ASP A 182 -3.73 -22.94 4.47
N VAL A 183 -4.42 -21.91 3.98
CA VAL A 183 -4.44 -20.55 4.54
C VAL A 183 -5.83 -20.11 4.98
N VAL A 184 -6.90 -20.58 4.33
CA VAL A 184 -8.28 -20.11 4.55
C VAL A 184 -8.70 -20.11 6.03
N ASP A 185 -8.39 -21.16 6.80
CA ASP A 185 -8.77 -21.26 8.22
C ASP A 185 -7.82 -20.50 9.18
N LYS A 186 -6.77 -19.87 8.62
CA LYS A 186 -5.76 -19.12 9.37
C LYS A 186 -5.93 -17.61 9.27
N ILE A 187 -6.83 -17.14 8.41
CA ILE A 187 -7.19 -15.71 8.28
C ILE A 187 -8.27 -15.38 9.31
N ALA A 188 -8.00 -14.42 10.19
CA ALA A 188 -8.95 -14.00 11.22
C ALA A 188 -10.15 -13.24 10.61
N THR A 189 -11.27 -13.27 11.32
CA THR A 189 -12.44 -12.43 11.06
C THR A 189 -12.73 -11.50 12.24
N GLU A 190 -13.72 -10.62 12.10
CA GLU A 190 -14.26 -9.79 13.19
C GLU A 190 -14.81 -10.61 14.38
N ASN A 191 -15.07 -11.91 14.19
CA ASN A 191 -15.49 -12.82 15.24
C ASN A 191 -14.30 -13.47 15.98
N ASP A 192 -13.11 -13.49 15.37
CA ASP A 192 -11.91 -14.12 15.91
C ASP A 192 -10.98 -13.10 16.61
N ALA A 193 -10.87 -11.89 16.05
CA ALA A 193 -10.02 -10.83 16.58
C ALA A 193 -10.60 -9.44 16.27
N LYS A 194 -10.65 -8.59 17.30
CA LYS A 194 -11.12 -7.20 17.26
C LYS A 194 -10.01 -6.20 17.51
N THR A 195 -8.87 -6.65 18.06
CA THR A 195 -7.68 -5.82 18.30
C THR A 195 -6.44 -6.43 17.63
N ILE A 196 -5.36 -5.65 17.55
CA ILE A 196 -4.07 -6.10 17.03
C ILE A 196 -3.49 -7.20 17.92
N GLU A 197 -3.65 -7.10 19.23
CA GLU A 197 -3.17 -8.08 20.20
C GLU A 197 -3.87 -9.42 20.01
N GLU A 198 -5.20 -9.42 19.95
CA GLU A 198 -6.00 -10.63 19.67
C GLU A 198 -5.64 -11.24 18.32
N LEU A 199 -5.45 -10.41 17.30
CA LEU A 199 -5.02 -10.85 15.98
C LEU A 199 -3.66 -11.55 16.04
N LYS A 200 -2.69 -10.96 16.74
CA LYS A 200 -1.35 -11.53 16.86
C LYS A 200 -1.37 -12.90 17.54
N GLU A 201 -2.19 -13.08 18.58
CA GLU A 201 -2.38 -14.36 19.26
C GLU A 201 -3.05 -15.39 18.35
N PHE A 202 -4.12 -15.01 17.65
CA PHE A 202 -4.82 -15.88 16.70
C PHE A 202 -3.87 -16.38 15.59
N LEU A 203 -3.09 -15.49 14.98
CA LEU A 203 -2.16 -15.84 13.90
C LEU A 203 -1.08 -16.81 14.36
N LYS A 204 -0.56 -16.65 15.58
CA LYS A 204 0.38 -17.61 16.20
C LYS A 204 -0.29 -18.97 16.42
N GLY A 205 -1.47 -18.97 17.05
CA GLY A 205 -2.21 -20.18 17.38
C GLY A 205 -2.61 -21.00 16.16
N LYS A 206 -2.95 -20.34 15.05
CA LYS A 206 -3.31 -20.98 13.77
C LYS A 206 -2.12 -21.30 12.86
N GLY A 207 -0.91 -20.88 13.24
CA GLY A 207 0.29 -21.06 12.41
C GLY A 207 0.15 -20.37 11.04
N HIS A 208 -0.33 -19.13 11.03
CA HIS A 208 -0.47 -18.35 9.80
C HIS A 208 0.90 -18.14 9.12
N PRO A 209 1.02 -18.23 7.77
CA PRO A 209 2.30 -18.08 7.07
C PRO A 209 3.07 -16.80 7.42
N VAL A 210 2.36 -15.70 7.69
CA VAL A 210 2.94 -14.41 8.11
C VAL A 210 3.84 -14.52 9.33
N VAL A 211 3.60 -15.48 10.23
CA VAL A 211 4.37 -15.64 11.48
C VAL A 211 5.85 -15.96 11.19
N GLN A 212 6.16 -16.60 10.06
CA GLN A 212 7.56 -16.87 9.68
C GLN A 212 8.30 -15.57 9.34
N ARG A 213 7.60 -14.58 8.78
CA ARG A 213 8.17 -13.27 8.44
C ARG A 213 8.60 -12.48 9.69
N TRP A 214 7.97 -12.74 10.83
CA TRP A 214 8.35 -12.10 12.09
C TRP A 214 9.69 -12.60 12.60
N LYS A 215 9.98 -13.90 12.41
CA LYS A 215 11.26 -14.50 12.80
C LYS A 215 12.40 -13.95 11.95
N GLU A 216 12.19 -13.87 10.64
CA GLU A 216 13.15 -13.25 9.71
C GLU A 216 13.42 -11.78 10.08
N ALA A 217 12.38 -11.04 10.49
CA ALA A 217 12.54 -9.66 10.95
C ALA A 217 13.29 -9.53 12.29
N GLU A 218 13.24 -10.54 13.16
CA GLU A 218 14.02 -10.60 14.40
C GLU A 218 15.48 -10.97 14.14
N GLU A 219 15.75 -11.87 13.18
CA GLU A 219 17.12 -12.25 12.77
C GLU A 219 17.88 -11.14 12.03
N VAL A 220 17.17 -10.21 11.37
CA VAL A 220 17.79 -9.09 10.61
C VAL A 220 18.00 -7.83 11.47
N LYS A 221 17.55 -7.79 12.73
CA LYS A 221 17.94 -6.70 13.63
C LYS A 221 19.43 -6.84 13.95
N PRO A 222 20.31 -5.90 13.57
CA PRO A 222 21.71 -5.98 13.97
C PRO A 222 21.76 -5.99 15.50
N GLU A 223 22.45 -6.99 16.06
CA GLU A 223 22.85 -6.98 17.46
C GLU A 223 23.42 -5.59 17.76
N VAL A 224 22.83 -4.92 18.74
CA VAL A 224 23.41 -3.71 19.31
C VAL A 224 24.76 -4.12 19.84
N VAL A 225 25.82 -3.85 19.08
CA VAL A 225 27.19 -4.00 19.54
C VAL A 225 27.32 -3.05 20.72
N GLU A 226 27.33 -3.60 21.93
CA GLU A 226 27.71 -2.86 23.13
C GLU A 226 29.06 -2.19 22.84
N ALA A 227 29.03 -0.86 22.76
CA ALA A 227 30.22 -0.07 22.55
C ALA A 227 31.13 -0.22 23.78
N LYS A 228 32.13 -1.12 23.68
CA LYS A 228 33.33 -1.02 24.52
C LYS A 228 33.98 0.34 24.25
N PRO A 229 34.46 1.06 25.28
CA PRO A 229 35.11 2.35 25.06
C PRO A 229 36.38 2.13 24.24
N ALA A 230 36.41 2.72 23.05
CA ALA A 230 37.57 2.68 22.17
C ALA A 230 38.67 3.57 22.77
N VAL A 231 39.84 2.96 22.96
CA VAL A 231 41.10 3.62 23.30
C VAL A 231 41.47 4.59 22.17
N GLU A 232 41.87 5.80 22.57
CA GLU A 232 42.29 6.89 21.69
C GLU A 232 43.52 6.52 20.87
N ALA A 233 43.46 6.74 19.55
CA ALA A 233 44.63 6.95 18.71
C ALA A 233 44.29 8.02 17.66
N PRO A 234 45.13 9.07 17.49
CA PRO A 234 44.81 10.20 16.64
C PRO A 234 45.17 9.88 15.18
N VAL A 235 44.19 10.00 14.28
CA VAL A 235 44.46 9.99 12.83
C VAL A 235 44.08 11.36 12.27
N GLN A 236 45.09 12.07 11.78
CA GLN A 236 44.98 13.35 11.08
C GLN A 236 44.17 13.19 9.79
N ALA A 237 43.17 14.05 9.59
CA ALA A 237 42.47 14.22 8.32
C ALA A 237 43.03 15.45 7.57
N PRO A 238 43.23 15.39 6.23
CA PRO A 238 43.36 16.59 5.44
C PRO A 238 41.97 17.15 5.13
N SER A 239 41.87 18.46 5.34
CA SER A 239 40.74 19.34 5.09
C SER A 239 40.47 19.51 3.59
N MET A 240 39.20 19.73 3.22
CA MET A 240 38.76 20.90 2.45
C MET A 240 37.22 20.99 2.38
N PRO A 241 36.66 22.21 2.18
CA PRO A 241 35.40 22.62 2.83
C PRO A 241 34.27 22.94 1.84
N VAL A 242 33.01 22.77 2.26
CA VAL A 242 31.90 23.65 1.79
C VAL A 242 30.86 23.80 2.91
N THR A 243 30.78 25.01 3.45
CA THR A 243 29.73 25.48 4.37
C THR A 243 28.75 26.34 3.57
N MET A 244 27.45 26.02 3.66
CA MET A 244 26.37 26.97 3.34
C MET A 244 25.35 26.95 4.49
N GLY A 245 25.23 28.09 5.15
CA GLY A 245 24.64 28.23 6.49
C GLY A 245 23.12 28.18 6.59
N GLY A 246 22.67 27.77 7.78
CA GLY A 246 21.31 27.96 8.28
C GLY A 246 20.94 26.94 9.36
N PHE A 247 21.49 27.10 10.57
CA PHE A 247 21.28 26.37 11.83
C PHE A 247 20.67 24.95 11.79
N LYS A 248 21.46 23.94 12.20
CA LYS A 248 20.97 22.59 12.51
C LYS A 248 20.91 22.43 14.03
N ILE A 249 19.71 22.35 14.60
CA ILE A 249 19.51 22.04 16.03
C ILE A 249 19.20 20.53 16.12
N ILE A 250 20.05 19.77 16.80
CA ILE A 250 19.82 18.35 17.07
C ILE A 250 19.71 18.19 18.58
N LEU A 251 18.54 17.76 19.06
CA LEU A 251 18.31 17.43 20.46
C LEU A 251 18.10 15.92 20.55
N LYS A 252 18.89 15.23 21.36
CA LYS A 252 18.71 13.81 21.70
C LYS A 252 18.44 13.72 23.20
N ASP A 253 17.36 13.04 23.57
CA ASP A 253 16.90 12.81 24.95
C ASP A 253 16.71 14.07 25.82
N ALA A 254 16.24 15.18 25.24
CA ALA A 254 16.01 16.43 25.97
C ALA A 254 14.51 16.64 26.32
N LYS A 255 14.22 16.96 27.60
CA LYS A 255 12.93 17.54 28.03
C LYS A 255 13.05 19.06 28.14
N ILE A 256 12.43 19.79 27.21
CA ILE A 256 12.43 21.26 27.23
C ILE A 256 11.08 21.76 27.76
N VAL A 257 11.11 22.55 28.84
CA VAL A 257 9.94 23.27 29.36
C VAL A 257 10.22 24.77 29.28
N ALA A 258 9.55 25.47 28.37
CA ALA A 258 9.71 26.92 28.18
C ALA A 258 8.34 27.59 27.96
N LYS A 259 8.13 28.77 28.55
CA LYS A 259 6.89 29.56 28.34
C LYS A 259 6.88 30.31 26.99
N LYS A 260 8.04 30.62 26.39
CA LYS A 260 8.15 31.18 25.02
C LYS A 260 9.56 30.94 24.46
N VAL A 261 9.66 30.56 23.18
CA VAL A 261 10.93 30.41 22.44
C VAL A 261 10.84 31.23 21.15
N ILE A 262 11.86 32.05 20.86
CA ILE A 262 11.96 32.85 19.62
C ILE A 262 13.32 32.59 18.98
N ILE A 263 13.33 32.05 17.77
CA ILE A 263 14.55 31.83 16.97
C ILE A 263 14.55 32.85 15.82
N ARG A 264 15.57 33.73 15.75
CA ARG A 264 15.76 34.68 14.66
C ARG A 264 17.12 34.46 14.00
N LYS A 265 17.14 34.48 12.66
CA LYS A 265 18.37 34.56 11.89
C LYS A 265 18.96 35.96 12.08
N ALA A 266 20.24 36.06 12.47
CA ALA A 266 20.90 37.36 12.57
C ALA A 266 20.99 37.98 11.17
N GLY A 267 20.13 38.95 10.89
CA GLY A 267 20.20 39.84 9.73
C GLY A 267 20.55 41.24 10.23
N LYS A 268 21.57 41.85 9.60
CA LYS A 268 22.13 43.17 9.94
C LYS A 268 21.06 44.22 10.20
N GLU A 269 21.21 44.93 11.33
CA GLU A 269 20.57 46.22 11.58
C GLU A 269 20.90 47.19 10.44
N LYS A 270 19.89 47.95 10.01
CA LYS A 270 20.03 49.24 9.34
C LYS A 270 19.28 50.26 10.17
#